data_AF-A0A7X8GZ11-F1
#
_entry.id   AF-A0A7X8GZ11-F1
#
_cell.length_a   1.000
_cell.length_b   1.000
_cell.length_c   1.000
_cell.angle_alpha   90.00
_cell.angle_beta   90.00
_cell.angle_gamma   90.00
#
_symmetry.space_group_name_H-M   'P 1'
#
loop_
_entity.id
_entity.type
_entity.pdbx_description
1 polymer ?
#
loop_
_entity_poly.entity_id
_entity_poly.type
_entity_poly.pdbx_seq_one_letter_code
_entity_poly.pdbx_strand_id
1 'polypeptide(L)'
;MTFLIKLFIVLYILLTLFAVIYQISTKGFHWIYLGYVLSSGALILSIISYEINVTYLTIGLIGLILTAITYGYLFNILHWSHVTVRIVISIVIVFMATWAKK
;
A
#
# COMPACT_ATOMS: atom_id res chain seq x y z
N MET A 1 7.43 18.03 -8.43
CA MET A 1 6.24 17.15 -8.35
C MET A 1 6.59 15.75 -7.85
N THR A 2 7.64 15.11 -8.38
CA THR A 2 8.11 13.78 -7.97
C THR A 2 8.37 13.63 -6.47
N PHE A 3 8.96 14.65 -5.83
CA PHE A 3 9.16 14.65 -4.36
C PHE A 3 7.86 14.45 -3.58
N LEU A 4 6.80 15.20 -3.93
CA LEU A 4 5.51 15.11 -3.25
C LEU A 4 4.89 13.71 -3.43
N ILE A 5 4.99 13.13 -4.63
CA ILE A 5 4.48 11.77 -4.89
C ILE A 5 5.22 10.74 -4.05
N LYS A 6 6.56 10.84 -3.99
CA LYS A 6 7.37 9.97 -3.13
C LYS A 6 7.00 10.12 -1.67
N LEU A 7 6.80 11.35 -1.18
CA LEU A 7 6.35 11.61 0.18
C LEU A 7 5.00 10.96 0.47
N PHE A 8 4.02 11.08 -0.45
CA PHE A 8 2.73 10.40 -0.32
C PHE A 8 2.86 8.88 -0.25
N ILE A 9 3.72 8.28 -1.09
CA ILE A 9 3.97 6.82 -1.07
C ILE A 9 4.61 6.41 0.26
N VAL A 10 5.59 7.17 0.77
CA VAL A 10 6.22 6.92 2.08
C VAL A 10 5.20 6.99 3.21
N LEU A 11 4.35 8.01 3.23
CA LEU A 11 3.30 8.14 4.25
C LEU A 11 2.31 6.97 4.18
N TYR A 12 1.97 6.50 2.98
CA TYR A 12 1.08 5.36 2.81
C TYR A 12 1.71 4.03 3.29
N ILE A 13 3.01 3.85 3.05
CA ILE A 13 3.78 2.72 3.60
C ILE A 13 3.78 2.77 5.13
N LEU A 14 4.15 3.92 5.71
CA LEU A 14 4.23 4.08 7.17
C LEU A 14 2.88 3.80 7.85
N LEU A 15 1.79 4.34 7.30
CA LEU A 15 0.45 4.10 7.83
C LEU A 15 0.09 2.62 7.77
N THR A 16 0.45 1.93 6.69
CA THR A 16 0.20 0.50 6.53
C THR A 16 0.99 -0.31 7.56
N LEU A 17 2.29 -0.04 7.72
CA LEU A 17 3.15 -0.77 8.66
C LEU A 17 2.72 -0.51 10.10
N PHE A 18 2.36 0.73 10.45
CA PHE A 18 1.86 1.05 11.78
C PHE A 18 0.57 0.27 12.10
N ALA A 19 -0.37 0.22 11.15
CA ALA A 19 -1.60 -0.56 11.31
C ALA A 19 -1.31 -2.06 11.50
N VAL A 20 -0.35 -2.62 10.75
CA VAL A 20 0.06 -4.03 10.88
C VAL A 20 0.70 -4.29 12.25
N ILE A 21 1.63 -3.44 12.70
CA ILE A 21 2.28 -3.58 14.01
C ILE A 21 1.24 -3.51 15.13
N TYR A 22 0.30 -2.57 15.04
CA TYR A 22 -0.79 -2.46 16.00
C TYR A 22 -1.66 -3.73 16.03
N GLN A 23 -2.00 -4.29 14.87
CA GLN A 23 -2.76 -5.53 14.80
C GLN A 23 -1.98 -6.73 15.36
N ILE A 24 -0.68 -6.83 15.09
CA ILE A 24 0.19 -7.88 15.67
C ILE A 24 0.22 -7.75 17.19
N SER A 25 0.37 -6.53 17.72
CA SER A 25 0.41 -6.29 19.16
C SER A 25 -0.90 -6.63 19.88
N THR A 26 -2.04 -6.54 19.19
CA THR A 26 -3.37 -6.70 19.80
C THR A 26 -3.99 -8.06 19.57
N LYS A 27 -3.72 -8.69 18.42
CA LYS A 27 -4.34 -9.96 17.99
C LYS A 27 -3.34 -11.09 17.75
N GLY A 28 -2.04 -10.81 17.91
CA GLY A 28 -0.97 -11.76 17.58
C GLY A 28 -0.63 -11.77 16.09
N PHE A 29 0.42 -12.50 15.74
CA PHE A 29 0.94 -12.56 14.37
C PHE A 29 0.14 -13.52 13.48
N HIS A 30 -0.18 -13.06 12.26
CA HIS A 30 -0.76 -13.87 11.19
C HIS A 30 0.05 -13.73 9.90
N TRP A 31 0.19 -14.83 9.16
CA TRP A 31 0.96 -14.87 7.89
C TRP A 31 0.50 -13.85 6.85
N ILE A 32 -0.78 -13.48 6.87
CA ILE A 32 -1.34 -12.44 6.00
C ILE A 32 -0.64 -11.08 6.16
N TYR A 33 -0.04 -10.80 7.31
CA TYR A 33 0.71 -9.57 7.54
C TYR A 33 1.97 -9.46 6.68
N LEU A 34 2.54 -10.59 6.26
CA LEU A 34 3.64 -10.59 5.29
C LEU A 34 3.20 -10.02 3.95
N GLY A 35 1.94 -10.19 3.54
CA GLY A 35 1.40 -9.59 2.33
C GLY A 35 1.51 -8.06 2.36
N TYR A 36 1.18 -7.44 3.50
CA TYR A 36 1.31 -6.00 3.69
C TYR A 36 2.77 -5.54 3.68
N VAL A 37 3.66 -6.31 4.31
CA VAL A 37 5.11 -6.00 4.36
C VAL A 37 5.73 -6.11 2.97
N LEU A 38 5.47 -7.18 2.23
CA LEU A 38 6.00 -7.37 0.87
C LEU A 38 5.46 -6.33 -0.10
N SER A 39 4.16 -6.01 -0.02
CA SER A 39 3.55 -4.95 -0.84
C SER A 39 4.14 -3.58 -0.53
N SER A 40 4.43 -3.31 0.75
CA SER A 40 5.14 -2.09 1.17
C SER A 40 6.58 -2.07 0.66
N GLY A 41 7.26 -3.21 0.64
CA GLY A 41 8.58 -3.37 0.03
C GLY A 41 8.58 -3.04 -1.47
N ALA A 42 7.57 -3.50 -2.21
CA ALA A 42 7.39 -3.13 -3.61
C ALA A 42 7.17 -1.62 -3.78
N LEU A 43 6.37 -0.98 -2.91
CA LEU A 43 6.23 0.48 -2.93
C LEU A 43 7.55 1.22 -2.64
N ILE A 44 8.39 0.71 -1.75
CA ILE A 44 9.73 1.29 -1.50
C ILE A 44 10.59 1.19 -2.78
N LEU A 45 10.63 0.00 -3.41
CA LEU A 45 11.35 -0.20 -4.67
C LEU A 45 10.86 0.75 -5.78
N SER A 46 9.58 1.15 -5.74
CA SER A 46 9.02 2.08 -6.71
C SER A 46 9.58 3.51 -6.61
N ILE A 47 10.15 3.90 -5.46
CA ILE A 47 10.57 5.29 -5.19
C ILE A 47 12.07 5.47 -4.89
N ILE A 48 12.85 4.38 -4.84
CA ILE A 48 14.30 4.40 -4.58
C ILE A 48 15.06 5.18 -5.67
N SER A 49 14.73 4.93 -6.93
CA SER A 49 15.36 5.62 -8.07
C SER A 49 14.87 7.05 -8.21
N TYR A 50 15.60 7.91 -8.93
CA TYR A 50 15.17 9.30 -9.18
C TYR A 50 13.75 9.36 -9.79
N GLU A 51 13.52 8.54 -10.82
CA GLU A 51 12.20 8.33 -11.41
C GLU A 51 11.39 7.27 -10.65
N ILE A 52 10.06 7.43 -10.70
CA ILE A 52 9.14 6.46 -10.10
C ILE A 52 9.03 5.24 -11.02
N ASN A 53 9.36 4.06 -10.49
CA ASN A 53 9.17 2.81 -11.19
C ASN A 53 7.70 2.37 -11.08
N VAL A 54 6.97 2.60 -12.17
CA VAL A 54 5.52 2.35 -12.25
C VAL A 54 5.18 0.87 -12.07
N THR A 55 6.04 -0.06 -12.48
CA THR A 55 5.81 -1.50 -12.33
C THR A 55 5.79 -1.90 -10.86
N TYR A 56 6.79 -1.48 -10.09
CA TYR A 56 6.82 -1.75 -8.64
C TYR A 56 5.71 -1.00 -7.90
N LEU A 57 5.35 0.20 -8.38
CA LEU A 57 4.23 0.97 -7.84
C LEU A 57 2.91 0.21 -7.98
N THR A 58 2.56 -0.25 -9.19
CA THR A 58 1.32 -0.99 -9.41
C THR A 58 1.30 -2.32 -8.67
N ILE A 59 2.41 -3.06 -8.65
CA ILE A 59 2.52 -4.31 -7.87
C ILE A 59 2.25 -4.04 -6.38
N GLY A 60 2.88 -3.02 -5.80
CA GLY A 60 2.71 -2.68 -4.39
C GLY A 60 1.27 -2.25 -4.05
N LEU A 61 0.65 -1.43 -4.89
CA LEU A 61 -0.72 -0.97 -4.66
C LEU A 61 -1.74 -2.12 -4.78
N ILE A 62 -1.63 -2.96 -5.81
CA ILE A 62 -2.50 -4.13 -5.99
C ILE A 62 -2.31 -5.10 -4.82
N GLY A 63 -1.06 -5.37 -4.41
CA GLY A 63 -0.75 -6.24 -3.29
C GLY A 63 -1.39 -5.77 -1.98
N LEU A 64 -1.37 -4.46 -1.70
CA LEU A 64 -2.03 -3.89 -0.51
C LEU A 64 -3.55 -4.07 -0.55
N ILE A 65 -4.19 -3.89 -1.70
CA ILE A 65 -5.64 -4.07 -1.87
C ILE A 65 -6.00 -5.54 -1.66
N LEU A 66 -5.32 -6.46 -2.35
CA LEU A 66 -5.57 -7.89 -2.24
C LEU A 66 -5.34 -8.39 -0.82
N THR A 67 -4.25 -7.98 -0.17
CA THR A 67 -3.98 -8.37 1.23
C THR A 67 -5.08 -7.87 2.16
N ALA A 68 -5.59 -6.65 1.96
CA ALA A 68 -6.68 -6.12 2.75
C ALA A 68 -8.01 -6.87 2.56
N ILE A 69 -8.34 -7.22 1.33
CA ILE A 69 -9.52 -8.04 1.02
C ILE A 69 -9.39 -9.42 1.67
N THR A 70 -8.26 -10.10 1.46
CA THR A 70 -8.00 -11.43 2.01
C THR A 70 -8.02 -11.43 3.54
N TYR A 71 -7.43 -10.43 4.19
CA TYR A 71 -7.52 -10.25 5.64
C TYR A 71 -8.98 -10.07 6.10
N GLY A 72 -9.72 -9.19 5.43
CA GLY A 72 -11.13 -8.96 5.75
C GLY A 72 -11.98 -10.22 5.66
N TYR A 73 -11.76 -11.04 4.62
CA TYR A 73 -12.46 -12.32 4.45
C TYR A 73 -12.03 -13.37 5.48
N LEU A 74 -10.73 -13.56 5.72
CA LEU A 74 -10.22 -14.59 6.63
C LEU A 74 -10.69 -14.40 8.08
N PHE A 75 -10.87 -13.15 8.51
CA PHE A 75 -11.25 -12.81 9.88
C PHE A 75 -12.69 -12.30 10.01
N ASN A 76 -13.48 -12.37 8.93
CA ASN A 76 -14.87 -11.90 8.86
C ASN A 76 -15.06 -10.45 9.37
N ILE A 77 -14.12 -9.58 9.03
CA ILE A 77 -14.08 -8.15 9.41
C ILE A 77 -13.90 -7.25 8.19
N LEU A 78 -14.36 -7.72 7.02
CA LEU A 78 -14.27 -6.97 5.78
C LEU A 78 -15.15 -5.72 5.87
N HIS A 79 -14.51 -4.57 6.04
CA HIS A 79 -15.15 -3.28 5.86
C HIS A 79 -14.80 -2.73 4.48
N TRP A 80 -15.79 -2.72 3.59
CA TRP A 80 -15.65 -2.19 2.23
C TRP A 80 -15.13 -0.75 2.19
N SER A 81 -15.43 0.06 3.21
CA SER A 81 -14.88 1.41 3.35
C SER A 81 -13.35 1.43 3.33
N HIS A 82 -12.69 0.51 4.04
CA HIS A 82 -11.22 0.44 4.06
C HIS A 82 -10.65 0.02 2.71
N VAL A 83 -11.32 -0.90 2.01
CA VAL A 83 -10.92 -1.33 0.67
C VAL A 83 -11.09 -0.19 -0.33
N THR A 84 -12.24 0.50 -0.31
CA THR A 84 -12.52 1.66 -1.17
C THR A 84 -11.51 2.77 -0.96
N VAL A 85 -11.16 3.11 0.29
CA VAL A 85 -10.14 4.14 0.57
C VAL A 85 -8.79 3.74 -0.02
N ARG A 86 -8.36 2.47 0.12
CA ARG A 86 -7.11 2.00 -0.50
C ARG A 86 -7.15 2.07 -2.02
N ILE A 87 -8.27 1.73 -2.64
CA ILE A 87 -8.46 1.85 -4.10
C ILE A 87 -8.35 3.31 -4.54
N VAL A 88 -9.05 4.23 -3.88
CA VAL A 88 -9.03 5.66 -4.20
C VAL A 88 -7.61 6.23 -4.06
N ILE A 89 -6.92 5.95 -2.95
CA ILE A 89 -5.52 6.36 -2.75
C ILE A 89 -4.63 5.79 -3.86
N SER A 90 -4.81 4.52 -4.22
CA SER A 90 -4.03 3.88 -5.28
C SER A 90 -4.23 4.54 -6.64
N ILE A 91 -5.48 4.85 -7.02
CA ILE A 91 -5.81 5.55 -8.26
C ILE A 91 -5.17 6.94 -8.28
N VAL A 92 -5.26 7.69 -7.17
CA VAL A 92 -4.65 9.02 -7.06
C VAL A 92 -3.13 8.96 -7.23
N ILE A 93 -2.47 8.00 -6.58
CA ILE A 93 -1.01 7.84 -6.69
C ILE A 93 -0.60 7.47 -8.12
N VAL A 94 -1.31 6.56 -8.77
CA VAL A 94 -1.04 6.18 -10.18
C VAL A 94 -1.26 7.36 -11.12
N PHE A 95 -2.35 8.10 -10.92
CA PHE A 95 -2.66 9.28 -11.72
C PHE A 95 -1.58 10.36 -11.58
N MET A 96 -1.14 10.66 -10.35
CA MET A 96 -0.04 11.60 -10.11
C MET A 96 1.27 11.11 -10.73
N ALA A 97 1.59 9.83 -10.61
CA ALA A 97 2.82 9.24 -11.15
C ALA A 97 2.84 9.23 -12.69
N THR A 98 1.69 9.02 -13.34
CA THR A 98 1.57 9.08 -14.80
C THR A 98 1.55 10.52 -15.32
N TRP A 99 0.91 11.46 -14.63
CA TRP A 99 0.96 12.87 -14.99
C TRP A 99 2.38 13.43 -14.87
N ALA A 100 3.11 13.11 -13.80
CA ALA A 100 4.48 13.59 -13.61
C ALA A 100 5.50 13.13 -14.68
N LYS A 101 5.12 12.20 -15.56
CA LYS A 101 5.92 11.78 -16.73
C LYS A 101 5.62 12.58 -18.00
N LYS A 102 4.53 13.36 -18.04
CA LYS A 102 4.22 14.31 -19.10
C LYS A 102 4.80 15.68 -18.78
#